data_AF-A0A1I8BIQ4-F1
#
_entry.id   AF-A0A1I8BIQ4-F1
#
_cell.length_a   1.000
_cell.length_b   1.000
_cell.length_c   1.000
_cell.angle_alpha   90.00
_cell.angle_beta   90.00
_cell.angle_gamma   90.00
#
_symmetry.space_group_name_H-M   'P 1'
#
loop_
_entity.id
_entity.type
_entity.pdbx_description
1 polymer ?
#
loop_
_entity_poly.entity_id
_entity_poly.type
_entity_poly.pdbx_seq_one_letter_code
_entity_poly.pdbx_strand_id
1 'polypeptide(L)'
;MSFMEFNTKTTKTTTINNIFNINVKKIQEKEKLEEIDGWNQYLLPKPPLPDLKHTLTRYLEYSSVLAQTYGLDFDKTIKNVKQFEETFGPKLQQKLKEISIKEENWINKFWLKEMYLKQRLPLPINFSPAYVFPHREFKNEKEQINYAALLIKGFLDFKEKIERKEIPLEKVPDRFIGGNSVSMCMDQYG
;
A
#
# COMPACT_ATOMS: atom_id res chain seq x y z
N MET A 1 -22.48 53.02 -37.62
CA MET A 1 -23.00 54.02 -36.67
C MET A 1 -22.41 53.70 -35.30
N SER A 2 -21.60 54.64 -34.79
CA SER A 2 -21.04 54.82 -33.45
C SER A 2 -20.28 53.72 -32.70
N PHE A 3 -19.04 54.09 -32.37
CA PHE A 3 -18.23 53.67 -31.22
C PHE A 3 -18.91 53.94 -29.87
N MET A 4 -18.53 53.17 -28.84
CA MET A 4 -18.13 53.70 -27.52
C MET A 4 -17.31 52.66 -26.74
N GLU A 5 -16.05 53.02 -26.45
CA GLU A 5 -15.21 52.46 -25.38
C GLU A 5 -15.71 52.95 -24.01
N PHE A 6 -15.42 52.22 -22.92
CA PHE A 6 -14.53 52.69 -21.82
C PHE A 6 -14.46 51.73 -20.61
N ASN A 7 -13.21 51.38 -20.28
CA ASN A 7 -12.52 51.25 -18.99
C ASN A 7 -12.99 50.39 -17.78
N THR A 8 -12.16 49.36 -17.54
CA THR A 8 -11.37 49.06 -16.31
C THR A 8 -12.00 49.18 -14.91
N LYS A 9 -12.00 48.05 -14.19
CA LYS A 9 -11.42 47.96 -12.83
C LYS A 9 -10.70 46.62 -12.64
N THR A 10 -9.40 46.61 -12.96
CA THR A 10 -8.41 45.70 -12.40
C THR A 10 -8.05 46.18 -10.99
N THR A 11 -8.30 45.38 -9.96
CA THR A 11 -7.48 45.34 -8.73
C THR A 11 -8.00 44.21 -7.84
N LYS A 12 -7.39 43.03 -7.96
CA LYS A 12 -7.24 42.01 -6.88
C LYS A 12 -6.51 40.71 -7.30
N THR A 13 -6.02 40.60 -8.53
CA THR A 13 -5.41 39.33 -9.02
C THR A 13 -3.89 39.27 -8.91
N THR A 14 -3.19 40.36 -8.57
CA THR A 14 -1.70 40.35 -8.52
C THR A 14 -1.14 39.79 -7.21
N THR A 15 -1.87 39.90 -6.09
CA THR A 15 -1.38 39.42 -4.78
C THR A 15 -1.54 37.91 -4.61
N ILE A 16 -2.59 37.31 -5.17
CA ILE A 16 -2.86 35.86 -5.04
C ILE A 16 -1.86 35.04 -5.86
N ASN A 17 -1.52 35.49 -7.08
CA ASN A 17 -0.54 34.81 -7.93
C ASN A 17 0.88 34.83 -7.32
N ASN A 18 1.24 35.89 -6.59
CA ASN A 18 2.53 35.95 -5.89
C ASN A 18 2.59 35.04 -4.67
N ILE A 19 1.50 34.90 -3.90
CA ILE A 19 1.45 34.00 -2.73
C ILE A 19 1.51 32.53 -3.19
N PHE A 20 0.82 32.18 -4.27
CA PHE A 20 0.89 30.84 -4.86
C PHE A 20 2.33 30.51 -5.33
N ASN A 21 2.99 31.44 -6.04
CA ASN A 21 4.36 31.24 -6.53
C ASN A 21 5.40 31.19 -5.40
N ILE A 22 5.21 31.96 -4.33
CA ILE A 22 6.09 31.92 -3.14
C ILE A 22 5.91 30.59 -2.40
N ASN A 23 4.69 30.07 -2.29
CA ASN A 23 4.44 28.75 -1.68
C ASN A 23 5.00 27.62 -2.54
N VAL A 24 4.85 27.66 -3.87
CA VAL A 24 5.43 26.65 -4.77
C VAL A 24 6.96 26.68 -4.70
N LYS A 25 7.60 27.86 -4.66
CA LYS A 25 9.05 27.96 -4.48
C LYS A 25 9.51 27.51 -3.09
N LYS A 26 8.77 27.81 -2.02
CA LYS A 26 9.09 27.30 -0.67
C LYS A 26 8.88 25.79 -0.54
N ILE A 27 7.92 25.22 -1.27
CA ILE A 27 7.71 23.76 -1.37
C ILE A 27 8.88 23.13 -2.15
N GLN A 28 9.27 23.72 -3.29
CA GLN A 28 10.42 23.27 -4.09
C GLN A 28 11.78 23.48 -3.40
N GLU A 29 11.92 24.50 -2.54
CA GLU A 29 13.11 24.72 -1.71
C GLU A 29 13.13 23.82 -0.49
N LYS A 30 11.97 23.45 0.09
CA LYS A 30 11.86 22.39 1.11
C LYS A 30 12.18 21.00 0.54
N GLU A 31 11.84 20.74 -0.72
CA GLU A 31 12.21 19.50 -1.42
C GLU A 31 13.74 19.39 -1.70
N LYS A 32 14.51 20.47 -1.49
CA LYS A 32 15.94 20.51 -1.85
C LYS A 32 16.93 20.35 -0.71
N LEU A 33 16.50 20.14 0.53
CA LEU A 33 17.41 19.99 1.68
C LEU A 33 16.87 19.01 2.74
N GLU A 34 16.50 17.81 2.33
CA GLU A 34 16.62 16.61 3.16
C GLU A 34 17.47 15.61 2.40
N GLU A 35 18.53 15.14 3.03
CA GLU A 35 19.48 14.18 2.48
C GLU A 35 18.71 12.93 2.04
N ILE A 36 18.53 12.78 0.72
CA ILE A 36 17.55 11.85 0.16
C ILE A 36 18.10 10.43 0.20
N ASP A 37 17.91 9.82 1.34
CA ASP A 37 18.09 8.40 1.61
C ASP A 37 17.39 7.54 0.53
N GLY A 38 18.11 6.58 -0.06
CA GLY A 38 17.83 6.01 -1.39
C GLY A 38 16.42 5.44 -1.64
N TRP A 39 15.67 5.06 -0.59
CA TRP A 39 14.29 4.58 -0.69
C TRP A 39 13.22 5.59 -0.27
N ASN A 40 13.60 6.66 0.43
CA ASN A 40 12.71 7.69 0.96
C ASN A 40 12.45 8.84 -0.03
N GLN A 41 12.90 8.69 -1.28
CA GLN A 41 12.74 9.73 -2.32
C GLN A 41 11.30 9.86 -2.84
N TYR A 42 10.40 8.92 -2.50
CA TYR A 42 9.06 8.84 -3.07
C TYR A 42 7.98 8.80 -1.98
N LEU A 43 7.12 9.82 -1.97
CA LEU A 43 5.90 9.83 -1.16
C LEU A 43 4.93 8.76 -1.69
N LEU A 44 4.93 7.58 -1.07
CA LEU A 44 3.98 6.53 -1.39
C LEU A 44 2.58 6.90 -0.90
N PRO A 45 1.52 6.61 -1.68
CA PRO A 45 0.16 6.85 -1.25
C PRO A 45 -0.19 5.96 -0.06
N LYS A 46 -0.91 6.51 0.93
CA LYS A 46 -1.49 5.70 2.01
C LYS A 46 -2.44 4.65 1.44
N PRO A 47 -2.62 3.49 2.10
CA PRO A 47 -3.61 2.50 1.71
C PRO A 47 -5.00 3.13 1.59
N PRO A 48 -5.68 3.01 0.43
CA PRO A 48 -6.97 3.63 0.23
C PRO A 48 -8.01 2.99 1.15
N LEU A 49 -8.94 3.82 1.63
CA LEU A 49 -10.11 3.35 2.36
C LEU A 49 -11.30 3.25 1.38
N PRO A 50 -11.74 2.03 1.00
CA PRO A 50 -12.85 1.87 0.07
C PRO A 50 -14.16 2.40 0.67
N ASP A 51 -15.08 2.80 -0.21
CA ASP A 51 -16.44 3.16 0.18
C ASP A 51 -17.18 1.96 0.78
N LEU A 52 -17.99 2.19 1.81
CA LEU A 52 -18.72 1.15 2.53
C LEU A 52 -19.66 0.39 1.58
N LYS A 53 -20.45 1.11 0.78
CA LYS A 53 -21.42 0.49 -0.13
C LYS A 53 -20.72 -0.30 -1.21
N HIS A 54 -19.59 0.22 -1.73
CA HIS A 54 -18.76 -0.52 -2.67
C HIS A 54 -18.28 -1.85 -2.07
N THR A 55 -17.72 -1.82 -0.85
CA THR A 55 -17.25 -3.02 -0.16
C THR A 55 -18.37 -4.03 0.10
N LEU A 56 -19.53 -3.58 0.57
CA LEU A 56 -20.68 -4.46 0.83
C LEU A 56 -21.26 -5.08 -0.45
N THR A 57 -21.28 -4.31 -1.54
CA THR A 57 -21.70 -4.81 -2.86
C THR A 57 -20.78 -5.94 -3.33
N ARG A 58 -19.46 -5.71 -3.31
CA ARG A 58 -18.47 -6.74 -3.68
C ARG A 58 -18.53 -7.96 -2.75
N TYR A 59 -18.78 -7.75 -1.46
CA TYR A 59 -18.97 -8.85 -0.52
C TYR A 59 -20.15 -9.74 -0.91
N LEU A 60 -21.31 -9.15 -1.25
CA LEU A 60 -22.48 -9.91 -1.71
C LEU A 60 -22.21 -10.63 -3.03
N GLU A 61 -21.57 -9.98 -3.99
CA GLU A 61 -21.21 -10.58 -5.28
C GLU A 61 -20.31 -11.83 -5.13
N TYR A 62 -19.29 -11.76 -4.26
CA TYR A 62 -18.39 -12.91 -4.07
C TYR A 62 -19.02 -14.01 -3.21
N SER A 63 -19.77 -13.64 -2.18
CA SER A 63 -20.42 -14.61 -1.30
C SER A 63 -21.60 -15.31 -1.95
N SER A 64 -22.29 -14.68 -2.92
CA SER A 64 -23.36 -15.33 -3.68
C SER A 64 -22.84 -16.49 -4.53
N VAL A 65 -21.63 -16.38 -5.08
CA VAL A 65 -20.98 -17.47 -5.84
C VAL A 65 -20.80 -18.71 -4.96
N LEU A 66 -20.34 -18.52 -3.72
CA LEU A 66 -20.19 -19.61 -2.75
C LEU A 66 -21.56 -20.18 -2.36
N ALA A 67 -22.54 -19.33 -2.06
CA ALA A 67 -23.88 -19.77 -1.70
C ALA A 67 -24.52 -20.61 -2.81
N GLN A 68 -24.40 -20.18 -4.07
CA GLN A 68 -24.87 -20.94 -5.21
C GLN A 68 -24.12 -22.27 -5.37
N THR A 69 -22.79 -22.25 -5.24
CA THR A 69 -21.94 -23.44 -5.39
C THR A 69 -22.31 -24.54 -4.38
N TYR A 70 -22.67 -24.15 -3.16
CA TYR A 70 -22.98 -25.08 -2.07
C TYR A 70 -24.50 -25.21 -1.77
N GLY A 71 -25.37 -24.60 -2.58
CA GLY A 71 -26.83 -24.67 -2.40
C GLY A 71 -27.33 -24.05 -1.08
N LEU A 72 -26.67 -23.00 -0.59
CA LEU A 72 -27.00 -22.33 0.67
C LEU A 72 -28.04 -21.23 0.47
N ASP A 73 -28.94 -21.06 1.43
CA ASP A 73 -29.84 -19.89 1.49
C ASP A 73 -29.04 -18.60 1.72
N PHE A 74 -29.20 -17.64 0.81
CA PHE A 74 -28.46 -16.39 0.79
C PHE A 74 -29.31 -15.18 1.20
N ASP A 75 -30.64 -15.33 1.33
CA ASP A 75 -31.55 -14.21 1.62
C ASP A 75 -31.27 -13.59 2.99
N LYS A 76 -30.93 -14.44 3.97
CA LYS A 76 -30.51 -13.99 5.30
C LYS A 76 -29.25 -13.12 5.25
N THR A 77 -28.29 -13.46 4.40
CA THR A 77 -27.04 -12.68 4.24
C THR A 77 -27.35 -11.32 3.62
N ILE A 78 -28.16 -11.27 2.55
CA ILE A 78 -28.59 -10.01 1.92
C ILE A 78 -29.27 -9.11 2.94
N LYS A 79 -30.22 -9.65 3.73
CA LYS A 79 -30.93 -8.89 4.76
C LYS A 79 -29.99 -8.34 5.82
N ASN A 80 -29.05 -9.15 6.30
CA ASN A 80 -28.08 -8.73 7.30
C ASN A 80 -27.13 -7.64 6.79
N VAL A 81 -26.65 -7.76 5.54
CA VAL A 81 -25.78 -6.76 4.91
C VAL A 81 -26.52 -5.43 4.76
N LYS A 82 -27.78 -5.45 4.30
CA LYS A 82 -28.61 -4.24 4.22
C LYS A 82 -28.83 -3.60 5.58
N GLN A 83 -29.18 -4.41 6.59
CA GLN A 83 -29.32 -3.91 7.96
C GLN A 83 -28.02 -3.30 8.47
N PHE A 84 -26.87 -3.91 8.18
CA PHE A 84 -25.56 -3.38 8.57
C PHE A 84 -25.25 -2.05 7.87
N GLU A 85 -25.51 -1.94 6.56
CA GLU A 85 -25.34 -0.71 5.77
C GLU A 85 -26.16 0.46 6.35
N GLU A 86 -27.38 0.19 6.81
CA GLU A 86 -28.29 1.23 7.34
C GLU A 86 -28.01 1.58 8.81
N THR A 87 -27.44 0.66 9.60
CA THR A 87 -27.30 0.81 11.06
C THR A 87 -25.87 1.10 11.54
N PHE A 88 -25.07 0.05 11.72
CA PHE A 88 -23.74 0.14 12.34
C PHE A 88 -22.64 0.50 11.35
N GLY A 89 -22.80 0.11 10.08
CA GLY A 89 -21.82 0.30 9.02
C GLY A 89 -21.31 1.74 8.91
N PRO A 90 -22.18 2.77 8.81
CA PRO A 90 -21.74 4.16 8.68
C PRO A 90 -20.93 4.65 9.89
N LYS A 91 -21.32 4.23 11.11
CA LYS A 91 -20.60 4.58 12.36
C LYS A 91 -19.21 3.96 12.38
N LEU A 92 -19.08 2.70 11.96
CA LEU A 92 -17.79 2.02 11.89
C LEU A 92 -16.91 2.57 10.77
N GLN A 93 -17.48 2.86 9.60
CA GLN A 93 -16.77 3.48 8.49
C GLN A 93 -16.21 4.86 8.87
N GLN A 94 -16.96 5.65 9.64
CA GLN A 94 -16.47 6.94 10.14
C GLN A 94 -15.28 6.78 11.08
N LYS A 95 -15.34 5.83 12.03
CA LYS A 95 -14.20 5.51 12.89
C LYS A 95 -13.00 5.03 12.07
N LEU A 96 -13.23 4.23 11.03
CA LEU A 96 -12.16 3.74 10.17
C LEU A 96 -11.51 4.87 9.36
N LYS A 97 -12.29 5.86 8.89
CA LYS A 97 -11.78 7.10 8.28
C LYS A 97 -10.90 7.89 9.23
N GLU A 98 -11.30 8.02 10.50
CA GLU A 98 -10.49 8.71 11.51
C GLU A 98 -9.15 7.99 11.75
N ILE A 99 -9.15 6.66 11.75
CA ILE A 99 -7.93 5.85 11.84
C ILE A 99 -7.07 6.04 10.58
N SER A 100 -7.65 6.01 9.38
CA SER A 100 -6.91 6.16 8.12
C SER A 100 -6.25 7.53 7.96
N ILE A 101 -6.82 8.57 8.56
CA ILE A 101 -6.20 9.90 8.58
C ILE A 101 -4.96 9.91 9.50
N LYS A 102 -5.09 9.31 10.69
CA LYS A 102 -4.06 9.35 11.75
C LYS A 102 -2.88 8.42 11.47
N GLU A 103 -3.11 7.27 10.84
CA GLU A 103 -2.08 6.25 10.62
C GLU A 103 -1.54 6.33 9.19
N GLU A 104 -0.26 6.00 8.99
CA GLU A 104 0.34 5.90 7.65
C GLU A 104 -0.18 4.68 6.90
N ASN A 105 -0.32 3.56 7.62
CA ASN A 105 -0.91 2.33 7.13
C ASN A 105 -1.94 1.81 8.14
N TRP A 106 -3.20 2.21 7.96
CA TRP A 106 -4.30 1.88 8.88
C TRP A 106 -4.67 0.41 8.91
N ILE A 107 -4.42 -0.33 7.82
CA ILE A 107 -4.82 -1.74 7.74
C ILE A 107 -3.81 -2.63 8.47
N ASN A 108 -2.52 -2.27 8.47
CA ASN A 108 -1.48 -3.09 9.12
C ASN A 108 -1.72 -3.27 10.63
N LYS A 109 -2.32 -2.27 11.29
CA LYS A 109 -2.77 -2.33 12.68
C LYS A 109 -3.64 -3.55 12.99
N PHE A 110 -4.50 -3.93 12.05
CA PHE A 110 -5.41 -5.06 12.19
C PHE A 110 -4.81 -6.32 11.57
N TRP A 111 -4.29 -6.19 10.35
CA TRP A 111 -3.90 -7.30 9.50
C TRP A 111 -2.83 -8.19 10.14
N LEU A 112 -1.70 -7.62 10.60
CA LEU A 112 -0.59 -8.42 11.16
C LEU A 112 -1.05 -9.26 12.35
N LYS A 113 -1.90 -8.68 13.20
CA LYS A 113 -2.41 -9.32 14.40
C LYS A 113 -3.40 -10.44 14.08
N GLU A 114 -4.40 -10.18 13.23
CA GLU A 114 -5.42 -11.18 12.90
C GLU A 114 -4.87 -12.30 11.99
N MET A 115 -3.99 -11.96 11.04
CA MET A 115 -3.46 -12.94 10.08
C MET A 115 -2.40 -13.86 10.69
N TYR A 116 -1.56 -13.36 11.60
CA TYR A 116 -0.44 -14.14 12.14
C TYR A 116 -0.46 -14.22 13.67
N LEU A 117 -0.38 -13.08 14.36
CA LEU A 117 0.00 -13.08 15.79
C LEU A 117 -1.06 -13.68 16.73
N LYS A 118 -2.34 -13.71 16.33
CA LYS A 118 -3.42 -14.34 17.11
C LYS A 118 -3.59 -15.83 16.82
N GLN A 119 -3.03 -16.33 15.73
CA GLN A 119 -3.26 -17.69 15.30
C GLN A 119 -2.62 -18.68 16.26
N ARG A 120 -3.33 -19.76 16.57
CA ARG A 120 -2.90 -20.79 17.52
C ARG A 120 -2.46 -22.08 16.86
N LEU A 121 -2.55 -22.16 15.53
CA LEU A 121 -2.03 -23.30 14.78
C LEU A 121 -0.49 -23.25 14.78
N PRO A 122 0.18 -24.41 14.76
CA PRO A 122 1.63 -24.47 14.74
C PRO A 122 2.19 -23.83 13.46
N LEU A 123 3.34 -23.15 13.56
CA LEU A 123 3.96 -22.46 12.42
C LEU A 123 4.29 -23.36 11.23
N PRO A 124 4.89 -24.57 11.42
CA PRO A 124 5.15 -25.48 10.32
C PRO A 124 3.86 -25.84 9.59
N ILE A 125 3.92 -25.90 8.26
CA ILE A 125 2.81 -26.21 7.35
C ILE A 125 1.75 -25.11 7.26
N ASN A 126 1.34 -24.49 8.38
CA ASN A 126 0.22 -23.56 8.39
C ASN A 126 0.59 -22.11 8.04
N PHE A 127 1.77 -21.64 8.48
CA PHE A 127 2.13 -20.21 8.34
C PHE A 127 3.53 -19.95 7.79
N SER A 128 4.50 -20.83 8.04
CA SER A 128 5.87 -20.65 7.56
C SER A 128 6.02 -21.26 6.16
N PRO A 129 6.04 -20.45 5.08
CA PRO A 129 6.37 -20.97 3.76
C PRO A 129 7.82 -21.46 3.74
N ALA A 130 8.08 -22.50 2.94
CA ALA A 130 9.41 -23.04 2.72
C ALA A 130 9.79 -22.88 1.24
N TYR A 131 11.07 -22.55 1.01
CA TYR A 131 11.65 -22.54 -0.32
C TYR A 131 12.57 -23.74 -0.47
N VAL A 132 12.39 -24.50 -1.55
CA VAL A 132 13.29 -25.59 -1.93
C VAL A 132 14.19 -25.08 -3.05
N PHE A 133 15.49 -24.98 -2.77
CA PHE A 133 16.49 -24.59 -3.75
C PHE A 133 16.81 -25.74 -4.72
N PRO A 134 17.39 -25.45 -5.89
CA PRO A 134 17.84 -26.48 -6.82
C PRO A 134 18.69 -27.54 -6.12
N HIS A 135 18.44 -28.80 -6.46
CA HIS A 135 19.15 -29.93 -5.85
C HIS A 135 20.67 -29.80 -6.05
N ARG A 136 21.44 -30.11 -5.01
CA ARG A 136 22.89 -30.14 -5.02
C ARG A 136 23.37 -31.46 -4.43
N GLU A 137 24.22 -32.15 -5.16
CA GLU A 137 24.93 -33.33 -4.67
C GLU A 137 26.26 -32.88 -4.07
N PHE A 138 26.54 -33.34 -2.85
CA PHE A 138 27.82 -33.10 -2.16
C PHE A 138 28.57 -34.42 -2.05
N LYS A 139 29.83 -34.44 -2.50
CA LYS A 139 30.65 -35.66 -2.44
C LYS A 139 31.16 -35.97 -1.04
N ASN A 140 31.28 -34.94 -0.20
CA ASN A 140 31.78 -35.03 1.16
C ASN A 140 31.29 -33.83 1.99
N GLU A 141 31.48 -33.92 3.31
CA GLU A 141 31.09 -32.88 4.27
C GLU A 141 31.76 -31.53 3.99
N LYS A 142 33.02 -31.54 3.52
CA LYS A 142 33.76 -30.30 3.19
C LYS A 142 33.08 -29.50 2.08
N GLU A 143 32.56 -30.17 1.04
CA GLU A 143 31.79 -29.49 -0.02
C GLU A 143 30.49 -28.89 0.51
N GLN A 144 29.79 -29.60 1.40
CA GLN A 144 28.56 -29.10 2.04
C GLN A 144 28.85 -27.87 2.91
N ILE A 145 29.91 -27.92 3.73
CA ILE A 145 30.34 -26.80 4.58
C ILE A 145 30.74 -25.60 3.72
N ASN A 146 31.53 -25.81 2.66
CA ASN A 146 31.91 -24.75 1.74
C ASN A 146 30.69 -24.09 1.08
N TYR A 147 29.69 -24.89 0.68
CA TYR A 147 28.45 -24.37 0.12
C TYR A 147 27.66 -23.55 1.15
N ALA A 148 27.53 -24.03 2.38
CA ALA A 148 26.89 -23.29 3.47
C ALA A 148 27.62 -21.96 3.75
N ALA A 149 28.96 -21.96 3.77
CA ALA A 149 29.75 -20.75 3.96
C ALA A 149 29.53 -19.72 2.83
N LEU A 150 29.47 -20.18 1.57
CA LEU A 150 29.15 -19.32 0.43
C LEU A 150 27.73 -18.76 0.50
N LEU A 151 26.76 -19.56 0.94
CA LEU A 151 25.38 -19.11 1.13
C LEU A 151 25.28 -18.02 2.20
N ILE A 152 25.93 -18.23 3.36
CA ILE A 152 26.00 -17.24 4.44
C ILE A 152 26.66 -15.96 3.93
N LYS A 153 27.78 -16.07 3.20
CA LYS A 153 28.44 -14.91 2.57
C LYS A 153 27.46 -14.15 1.66
N GLY A 154 26.70 -14.86 0.81
CA GLY A 154 25.69 -14.26 -0.05
C GLY A 154 24.60 -13.51 0.71
N PHE A 155 24.14 -14.04 1.86
CA PHE A 155 23.20 -13.34 2.72
C PHE A 155 23.79 -12.08 3.36
N LEU A 156 25.05 -12.11 3.77
CA LEU A 156 25.74 -10.93 4.29
C LEU A 156 25.93 -9.85 3.21
N ASP A 157 26.36 -10.25 2.02
CA ASP A 157 26.51 -9.36 0.85
C ASP A 157 25.14 -8.71 0.51
N PHE A 158 24.03 -9.45 0.63
CA PHE A 158 22.69 -8.92 0.41
C PHE A 158 22.22 -7.99 1.55
N LYS A 159 22.49 -8.37 2.80
CA LYS A 159 22.17 -7.54 3.97
C LYS A 159 22.89 -6.19 3.90
N GLU A 160 24.16 -6.18 3.50
CA GLU A 160 24.93 -4.95 3.31
C GLU A 160 24.27 -4.02 2.27
N LYS A 161 23.75 -4.59 1.17
CA LYS A 161 22.99 -3.82 0.17
C LYS A 161 21.69 -3.23 0.71
N ILE A 162 20.98 -3.94 1.60
CA ILE A 162 19.79 -3.42 2.30
C ILE A 162 20.20 -2.23 3.16
N GLU A 163 21.22 -2.39 4.01
CA GLU A 163 21.67 -1.35 4.95
C GLU A 163 22.19 -0.11 4.24
N ARG A 164 22.88 -0.29 3.10
CA ARG A 164 23.34 0.80 2.24
C ARG A 164 22.25 1.36 1.33
N LYS A 165 21.04 0.79 1.34
CA LYS A 165 19.90 1.13 0.47
C LYS A 165 20.25 1.12 -1.02
N GLU A 166 21.06 0.15 -1.40
CA GLU A 166 21.52 -0.08 -2.78
C GLU A 166 20.59 -1.01 -3.57
N ILE A 167 19.56 -1.58 -2.92
CA ILE A 167 18.52 -2.32 -3.64
C ILE A 167 17.74 -1.34 -4.51
N PRO A 168 17.63 -1.59 -5.84
CA PRO A 168 16.84 -0.76 -6.72
C PRO A 168 15.38 -0.68 -6.27
N LEU A 169 14.79 0.51 -6.37
CA LEU A 169 13.38 0.69 -6.06
C LEU A 169 12.52 -0.21 -6.94
N GLU A 170 11.71 -1.05 -6.29
CA GLU A 170 10.76 -1.90 -6.99
C GLU A 170 9.62 -1.08 -7.56
N LYS A 171 9.18 -1.47 -8.76
CA LYS A 171 8.05 -0.84 -9.44
C LYS A 171 7.12 -1.90 -9.97
N VAL A 172 5.81 -1.67 -9.83
CA VAL A 172 4.77 -2.49 -10.43
C VAL A 172 4.12 -1.75 -11.59
N PRO A 173 3.76 -2.44 -12.69
CA PRO A 173 3.00 -1.82 -13.77
C PRO A 173 1.63 -1.40 -13.23
N ASP A 174 1.27 -0.13 -13.46
CA ASP A 174 -0.06 0.37 -13.17
C ASP A 174 -1.05 -0.26 -14.15
N ARG A 175 -1.91 -1.15 -13.62
CA ARG A 175 -2.96 -1.80 -14.41
C ARG A 175 -4.14 -0.87 -14.69
N PHE A 176 -4.20 0.29 -14.05
CA PHE A 176 -5.30 1.25 -14.13
C PHE A 176 -4.92 2.53 -14.91
N ILE A 177 -3.65 2.94 -14.89
CA ILE A 177 -3.15 4.12 -15.62
C ILE A 177 -2.16 3.67 -16.71
N GLY A 178 -2.70 3.14 -17.81
CA GLY A 178 -2.13 3.22 -19.16
C GLY A 178 -0.61 3.07 -19.35
N GLY A 179 0.05 2.14 -18.65
CA GLY A 179 1.48 1.84 -18.87
C GLY A 179 2.48 2.61 -18.02
N ASN A 180 2.04 3.41 -17.04
CA ASN A 180 2.93 3.99 -16.04
C ASN A 180 3.34 2.93 -14.99
N SER A 181 4.51 3.08 -14.37
CA SER A 181 4.96 2.20 -13.28
C SER A 181 4.84 2.92 -11.94
N VAL A 182 4.31 2.23 -10.94
CA VAL A 182 4.14 2.74 -9.57
C VAL A 182 5.25 2.17 -8.69
N SER A 183 5.93 3.04 -7.96
CA SER A 183 6.92 2.64 -6.96
C SER A 183 6.28 1.84 -5.82
N MET A 184 6.99 0.82 -5.36
CA MET A 184 6.56 -0.04 -4.25
C MET A 184 7.17 0.42 -2.92
N CYS A 185 6.51 0.05 -1.83
CA CYS A 185 7.03 0.18 -0.47
C CYS A 185 8.21 -0.78 -0.27
N MET A 186 9.31 -0.27 0.28
CA MET A 186 10.54 -1.03 0.54
C MET A 186 10.65 -1.51 1.99
N ASP A 187 9.69 -1.20 2.88
CA ASP A 187 9.72 -1.54 4.32
C ASP A 187 9.81 -3.06 4.59
N GLN A 188 9.46 -3.91 3.63
CA GLN A 188 9.63 -5.36 3.77
C GLN A 188 11.10 -5.80 3.73
N TYR A 189 11.99 -4.96 3.19
CA TYR A 189 13.43 -5.22 3.14
C TYR A 189 14.16 -4.81 4.41
N GLY A 190 13.71 -3.75 5.11
CA GLY A 190 14.38 -3.26 6.32
C GLY A 190 13.77 -1.98 6.88
#